data_AF-A0A929XAK9-F1
#
_entry.id   AF-A0A929XAK9-F1
#
_cell.length_a   1.000
_cell.length_b   1.000
_cell.length_c   1.000
_cell.angle_alpha   90.00
_cell.angle_beta   90.00
_cell.angle_gamma   90.00
#
_symmetry.space_group_name_H-M   'P 1'
#
loop_
_entity.id
_entity.type
_entity.pdbx_description
1 polymer ?
#
loop_
_entity_poly.entity_id
_entity_poly.type
_entity_poly.pdbx_seq_one_letter_code
_entity_poly.pdbx_strand_id
1 'polypeptide(L)'
;MNWNLGELFANEAEFNGAIDSAAAQARDFELKFKDKLQALSAEEFLGALELYESISEQIGKIMSFAHLRFARDTSLGAQQAKTEQACNDISQSLLFFELEFNELDAAKQDEFIAGGGRFRYYLSLLKRRKAHQLSLPQESVLLKTSPVSGEAFSRLFDESMARMSFDFRGQKLGEEEILSLLHSSDREVRKDAAASLSAVLEQNSHLLGYIYNMIKTDLKIRCELRGYDKAEAVMHEENQINIASVDALIAETERSFALVGKFYAKKREILGYDALYDYDRYA
;
A
#
# COMPACT_ATOMS: atom_id res chain seq x y z
N MET A 1 13.73 14.32 -17.95
CA MET A 1 14.31 12.99 -18.23
C MET A 1 13.17 12.00 -18.02
N ASN A 2 12.70 11.31 -19.06
CA ASN A 2 11.54 10.42 -18.96
C ASN A 2 12.05 8.99 -18.79
N TRP A 3 11.52 8.20 -17.84
CA TRP A 3 11.95 6.81 -17.72
C TRP A 3 11.55 6.00 -18.97
N ASN A 4 12.25 4.90 -19.26
CA ASN A 4 11.83 4.00 -20.33
C ASN A 4 10.81 3.00 -19.78
N LEU A 5 9.54 3.07 -20.20
CA LEU A 5 8.52 2.08 -19.84
C LEU A 5 8.39 0.94 -20.86
N GLY A 6 9.16 1.00 -21.95
CA GLY A 6 9.17 -0.02 -23.00
C GLY A 6 9.64 -1.40 -22.52
N GLU A 7 10.38 -1.46 -21.40
CA GLU A 7 10.78 -2.70 -20.74
C GLU A 7 9.59 -3.44 -20.08
N LEU A 8 8.50 -2.72 -19.79
CA LEU A 8 7.26 -3.33 -19.28
C LEU A 8 6.32 -3.65 -20.44
N PHE A 9 6.00 -2.63 -21.25
CA PHE A 9 5.19 -2.77 -22.46
C PHE A 9 5.67 -1.76 -23.50
N ALA A 10 5.95 -2.21 -24.72
CA ALA A 10 6.49 -1.37 -25.78
C ALA A 10 5.49 -0.32 -26.28
N ASN A 11 4.19 -0.61 -26.19
CA ASN A 11 3.12 0.26 -26.64
C ASN A 11 1.78 -0.06 -25.97
N GLU A 12 0.77 0.77 -26.27
CA GLU A 12 -0.58 0.63 -25.72
C GLU A 12 -1.31 -0.63 -26.16
N ALA A 13 -1.04 -1.15 -27.36
CA ALA A 13 -1.66 -2.39 -27.83
C ALA A 13 -1.13 -3.60 -27.04
N GLU A 14 0.17 -3.65 -26.76
CA GLU A 14 0.77 -4.69 -25.92
C GLU A 14 0.24 -4.63 -24.48
N PHE A 15 0.13 -3.43 -23.91
CA PHE A 15 -0.45 -3.22 -22.59
C PHE A 15 -1.90 -3.70 -22.50
N ASN A 16 -2.75 -3.29 -23.44
CA ASN A 16 -4.15 -3.74 -23.47
C ASN A 16 -4.26 -5.25 -23.71
N GLY A 17 -3.41 -5.80 -24.59
CA GLY A 17 -3.35 -7.25 -24.83
C GLY A 17 -2.91 -8.04 -23.59
N ALA A 18 -2.03 -7.48 -22.76
CA ALA A 18 -1.63 -8.10 -21.49
C ALA A 18 -2.80 -8.15 -20.49
N ILE A 19 -3.63 -7.10 -20.42
CA ILE A 19 -4.84 -7.09 -19.59
C ILE A 19 -5.81 -8.19 -20.05
N ASP A 20 -6.10 -8.25 -21.36
CA ASP A 20 -7.02 -9.24 -21.91
C ASP A 20 -6.50 -10.67 -21.72
N SER A 21 -5.20 -10.88 -21.91
CA SER A 21 -4.53 -12.17 -21.68
C SER A 21 -4.63 -12.60 -20.22
N ALA A 22 -4.28 -11.72 -19.27
CA ALA A 22 -4.35 -12.02 -17.85
C ALA A 22 -5.79 -12.34 -17.41
N ALA A 23 -6.78 -11.62 -17.94
CA ALA A 23 -8.20 -11.88 -17.68
C ALA A 23 -8.69 -13.21 -18.27
N ALA A 24 -8.20 -13.63 -19.43
CA ALA A 24 -8.48 -14.96 -19.96
C ALA A 24 -7.84 -16.06 -19.11
N GLN A 25 -6.54 -15.91 -18.80
CA GLN A 25 -5.80 -16.88 -17.99
C GLN A 25 -6.39 -17.05 -16.59
N ALA A 26 -6.80 -15.98 -15.92
CA ALA A 26 -7.41 -16.05 -14.60
C ALA A 26 -8.78 -16.77 -14.62
N ARG A 27 -9.60 -16.55 -15.65
CA ARG A 27 -10.87 -17.27 -15.83
C ARG A 27 -10.65 -18.76 -16.10
N ASP A 28 -9.69 -19.09 -16.97
CA ASP A 28 -9.34 -20.49 -17.26
C ASP A 28 -8.76 -21.18 -16.02
N PHE A 29 -7.96 -20.46 -15.24
CA PHE A 29 -7.43 -20.91 -13.96
C PHE A 29 -8.55 -21.22 -12.96
N GLU A 30 -9.51 -20.31 -12.80
CA GLU A 30 -10.69 -20.52 -11.94
C GLU A 30 -11.48 -21.76 -12.37
N LEU A 31 -11.83 -21.87 -13.65
CA LEU A 31 -12.57 -23.02 -14.19
C LEU A 31 -11.84 -24.34 -13.97
N LYS A 32 -10.51 -24.32 -14.07
CA LYS A 32 -9.69 -25.52 -13.96
C LYS A 32 -9.52 -26.00 -12.52
N PHE A 33 -9.30 -25.10 -11.56
CA PHE A 33 -8.82 -25.47 -10.23
C PHE A 33 -9.78 -25.21 -9.07
N LYS A 34 -10.78 -24.34 -9.24
CA LYS A 34 -11.73 -24.03 -8.17
C LYS A 34 -12.52 -25.27 -7.75
N ASP A 35 -12.62 -25.46 -6.43
CA ASP A 35 -13.25 -26.58 -5.74
C ASP A 35 -12.63 -27.96 -6.10
N LYS A 36 -11.37 -27.96 -6.57
CA LYS A 36 -10.68 -29.17 -7.08
C LYS A 36 -9.30 -29.37 -6.47
N LEU A 37 -8.80 -28.46 -5.62
CA LEU A 37 -7.43 -28.52 -5.09
C LEU A 37 -7.19 -29.78 -4.26
N GLN A 38 -8.19 -30.26 -3.52
CA GLN A 38 -8.12 -31.49 -2.72
C GLN A 38 -7.75 -32.72 -3.56
N ALA A 39 -8.17 -32.76 -4.84
CA ALA A 39 -7.96 -33.91 -5.72
C ALA A 39 -6.59 -33.90 -6.43
N LEU A 40 -5.86 -32.79 -6.39
CA LEU A 40 -4.57 -32.66 -7.07
C LEU A 40 -3.47 -33.43 -6.34
N SER A 41 -2.56 -34.02 -7.09
CA SER A 41 -1.25 -34.43 -6.58
C SER A 41 -0.38 -33.21 -6.24
N ALA A 42 0.66 -33.40 -5.43
CA ALA A 42 1.61 -32.33 -5.14
C ALA A 42 2.28 -31.72 -6.38
N GLU A 43 2.54 -32.53 -7.42
CA GLU A 43 3.10 -32.06 -8.69
C GLU A 43 2.10 -31.20 -9.48
N GLU A 44 0.84 -31.64 -9.57
CA GLU A 44 -0.22 -30.85 -10.22
C GLU A 44 -0.51 -29.55 -9.49
N PHE A 45 -0.49 -29.57 -8.14
CA PHE A 45 -0.64 -28.36 -7.33
C PHE A 45 0.53 -27.40 -7.51
N LEU A 46 1.77 -27.89 -7.59
CA LEU A 46 2.93 -27.04 -7.88
C LEU A 46 2.78 -26.35 -9.24
N GLY A 47 2.35 -27.06 -10.27
CA GLY A 47 2.07 -26.46 -11.57
C GLY A 47 0.92 -25.44 -11.54
N ALA A 48 -0.10 -25.67 -10.71
CA ALA A 48 -1.16 -24.68 -10.46
C ALA A 48 -0.61 -23.43 -9.75
N LEU A 49 0.27 -23.61 -8.76
CA LEU A 49 0.88 -22.51 -8.01
C LEU A 49 1.82 -21.66 -8.87
N GLU A 50 2.56 -22.27 -9.79
CA GLU A 50 3.39 -21.55 -10.78
C GLU A 50 2.54 -20.73 -11.75
N LEU A 51 1.41 -21.29 -12.19
CA LEU A 51 0.46 -20.55 -13.03
C LEU A 51 -0.20 -19.39 -12.26
N TYR A 52 -0.61 -19.63 -11.01
CA TYR A 52 -1.12 -18.60 -10.11
C TYR A 52 -0.13 -17.44 -9.98
N GLU A 53 1.14 -17.74 -9.64
CA GLU A 53 2.20 -16.74 -9.54
C GLU A 53 2.39 -15.97 -10.85
N SER A 54 2.41 -16.67 -11.99
CA SER A 54 2.57 -16.02 -13.30
C SER A 54 1.46 -15.01 -13.60
N ILE A 55 0.21 -15.30 -13.22
CA ILE A 55 -0.91 -14.37 -13.42
C ILE A 55 -0.80 -13.20 -12.44
N SER A 56 -0.47 -13.47 -11.17
CA SER A 56 -0.22 -12.42 -10.16
C SER A 56 0.92 -11.48 -10.57
N GLU A 57 1.99 -12.00 -11.15
CA GLU A 57 3.11 -11.20 -11.68
C GLU A 57 2.65 -10.30 -12.83
N GLN A 58 1.82 -10.81 -13.75
CA GLN A 58 1.25 -10.01 -14.83
C GLN A 58 0.38 -8.87 -14.31
N ILE A 59 -0.48 -9.13 -13.33
CA ILE A 59 -1.27 -8.09 -12.65
C ILE A 59 -0.34 -7.00 -12.10
N GLY A 60 0.73 -7.40 -11.40
CA GLY A 60 1.73 -6.47 -10.86
C GLY A 60 2.39 -5.61 -11.94
N LYS A 61 2.77 -6.19 -13.09
CA LYS A 61 3.35 -5.45 -14.24
C LYS A 61 2.36 -4.45 -14.84
N ILE A 62 1.10 -4.88 -15.04
CA ILE A 62 0.02 -4.03 -15.57
C ILE A 62 -0.23 -2.83 -14.65
N MET A 63 -0.42 -3.08 -13.36
CA MET A 63 -0.66 -2.02 -12.37
C MET A 63 0.53 -1.07 -12.28
N SER A 64 1.76 -1.59 -12.23
CA SER A 64 2.99 -0.79 -12.19
C SER A 64 3.10 0.12 -13.42
N PHE A 65 2.85 -0.41 -14.61
CA PHE A 65 2.90 0.40 -15.84
C PHE A 65 1.84 1.52 -15.84
N ALA A 66 0.60 1.21 -15.44
CA ALA A 66 -0.47 2.21 -15.36
C ALA A 66 -0.14 3.32 -14.36
N HIS A 67 0.34 2.95 -13.17
CA HIS A 67 0.75 3.90 -12.14
C HIS A 67 1.94 4.77 -12.60
N LEU A 68 2.98 4.18 -13.19
CA LEU A 68 4.14 4.94 -13.69
C LEU A 68 3.79 5.87 -14.85
N ARG A 69 2.77 5.54 -15.66
CA ARG A 69 2.23 6.45 -16.69
C ARG A 69 1.50 7.62 -16.05
N PHE A 70 0.63 7.36 -15.08
CA PHE A 70 -0.07 8.42 -14.35
C PHE A 70 0.87 9.34 -13.59
N ALA A 71 1.90 8.79 -12.95
CA ALA A 71 2.91 9.59 -12.23
C ALA A 71 3.66 10.58 -13.15
N ARG A 72 3.72 10.32 -14.47
CA ARG A 72 4.27 11.27 -15.45
C ARG A 72 3.26 12.27 -15.96
N ASP A 73 2.00 11.85 -16.06
CA ASP A 73 0.91 12.63 -16.59
C ASP A 73 -0.35 12.34 -15.80
N THR A 74 -0.61 13.21 -14.82
CA THR A 74 -1.74 13.09 -13.90
C THR A 74 -3.10 13.26 -14.59
N SER A 75 -3.14 13.69 -15.86
CA SER A 75 -4.37 13.69 -16.65
C SER A 75 -4.88 12.28 -16.98
N LEU A 76 -4.02 11.25 -16.83
CA LEU A 76 -4.34 9.84 -17.09
C LEU A 76 -5.08 9.14 -15.94
N GLY A 77 -5.57 9.87 -14.93
CA GLY A 77 -6.22 9.27 -13.75
C GLY A 77 -7.40 8.36 -14.09
N ALA A 78 -8.21 8.70 -15.11
CA ALA A 78 -9.31 7.85 -15.55
C ALA A 78 -8.82 6.50 -16.13
N GLN A 79 -7.69 6.50 -16.85
CA GLN A 79 -7.10 5.29 -17.40
C GLN A 79 -6.50 4.42 -16.29
N GLN A 80 -5.82 5.03 -15.30
CA GLN A 80 -5.35 4.31 -14.12
C GLN A 80 -6.50 3.61 -13.40
N ALA A 81 -7.57 4.34 -13.06
CA ALA A 81 -8.74 3.77 -12.37
C ALA A 81 -9.38 2.61 -13.16
N LYS A 82 -9.46 2.74 -14.49
CA LYS A 82 -9.96 1.65 -15.36
C LYS A 82 -9.07 0.41 -15.30
N THR A 83 -7.74 0.60 -15.30
CA THR A 83 -6.78 -0.51 -15.18
C THR A 83 -6.84 -1.16 -13.80
N GLU A 84 -6.96 -0.38 -12.72
CA GLU A 84 -7.14 -0.89 -11.36
C GLU A 84 -8.40 -1.76 -11.26
N GLN A 85 -9.53 -1.28 -11.81
CA GLN A 85 -10.76 -2.08 -11.84
C GLN A 85 -10.58 -3.40 -12.60
N ALA A 86 -9.94 -3.37 -13.77
CA ALA A 86 -9.68 -4.59 -14.53
C ALA A 86 -8.79 -5.57 -13.72
N CYS A 87 -7.76 -5.09 -13.04
CA CYS A 87 -6.90 -5.91 -12.20
C CYS A 87 -7.64 -6.50 -11.00
N ASN A 88 -8.58 -5.76 -10.40
CA ASN A 88 -9.44 -6.27 -9.34
C ASN A 88 -10.34 -7.41 -9.83
N ASP A 89 -10.93 -7.28 -11.02
CA ASP A 89 -11.77 -8.32 -11.63
C ASP A 89 -10.95 -9.60 -11.93
N ILE A 90 -9.71 -9.44 -12.41
CA ILE A 90 -8.77 -10.56 -12.62
C ILE A 90 -8.45 -11.23 -11.28
N SER A 91 -8.06 -10.44 -10.27
CA SER A 91 -7.71 -10.92 -8.92
C SER A 91 -8.87 -11.67 -8.26
N GLN A 92 -10.11 -11.23 -8.51
CA GLN A 92 -11.31 -11.92 -8.02
C GLN A 92 -11.42 -13.37 -8.52
N SER A 93 -10.97 -13.64 -9.75
CA SER A 93 -10.98 -14.99 -10.33
C SER A 93 -9.89 -15.88 -9.71
N LEU A 94 -8.88 -15.29 -9.08
CA LEU A 94 -7.79 -16.02 -8.42
C LEU A 94 -8.02 -16.21 -6.92
N LEU A 95 -8.89 -15.40 -6.31
CA LEU A 95 -9.10 -15.31 -4.86
C LEU A 95 -9.38 -16.67 -4.20
N PHE A 96 -10.10 -17.57 -4.88
CA PHE A 96 -10.43 -18.89 -4.33
C PHE A 96 -9.19 -19.72 -4.01
N PHE A 97 -8.07 -19.54 -4.72
CA PHE A 97 -6.95 -20.46 -4.68
C PHE A 97 -6.28 -20.51 -3.31
N GLU A 98 -5.96 -19.33 -2.76
CA GLU A 98 -5.37 -19.21 -1.43
C GLU A 98 -6.36 -19.66 -0.34
N LEU A 99 -7.63 -19.31 -0.51
CA LEU A 99 -8.68 -19.62 0.47
C LEU A 99 -8.97 -21.11 0.53
N GLU A 100 -9.09 -21.76 -0.62
CA GLU A 100 -9.33 -23.19 -0.75
C GLU A 100 -8.13 -23.99 -0.26
N PHE A 101 -6.89 -23.56 -0.54
CA PHE A 101 -5.69 -24.16 0.06
C PHE A 101 -5.78 -24.19 1.60
N ASN A 102 -6.25 -23.09 2.20
CA ASN A 102 -6.42 -23.01 3.64
C ASN A 102 -7.55 -23.91 4.17
N GLU A 103 -8.53 -24.27 3.35
CA GLU A 103 -9.59 -25.20 3.71
C GLU A 103 -9.27 -26.69 3.48
N LEU A 104 -8.15 -27.00 2.82
CA LEU A 104 -7.70 -28.38 2.67
C LEU A 104 -7.41 -29.05 4.02
N ASP A 105 -7.49 -30.37 4.05
CA ASP A 105 -7.08 -31.15 5.22
C ASP A 105 -5.60 -30.92 5.54
N ALA A 106 -5.24 -30.92 6.83
CA ALA A 106 -3.89 -30.60 7.28
C ALA A 106 -2.81 -31.46 6.60
N ALA A 107 -3.08 -32.75 6.40
CA ALA A 107 -2.17 -33.68 5.72
C ALA A 107 -1.95 -33.28 4.25
N LYS A 108 -3.00 -32.79 3.57
CA LYS A 108 -2.94 -32.34 2.18
C LYS A 108 -2.17 -31.03 2.06
N GLN A 109 -2.38 -30.10 2.98
CA GLN A 109 -1.59 -28.87 3.08
C GLN A 109 -0.10 -29.19 3.29
N ASP A 110 0.21 -30.12 4.19
CA ASP A 110 1.60 -30.50 4.48
C ASP A 110 2.26 -31.22 3.29
N GLU A 111 1.50 -32.03 2.53
CA GLU A 111 1.94 -32.62 1.27
C GLU A 111 2.32 -31.53 0.25
N PHE A 112 1.43 -30.56 0.04
CA PHE A 112 1.66 -29.44 -0.89
C PHE A 112 2.80 -28.52 -0.42
N ILE A 113 2.93 -28.26 0.88
CA ILE A 113 4.05 -27.51 1.45
C ILE A 113 5.36 -28.29 1.28
N ALA A 114 5.37 -29.61 1.38
CA ALA A 114 6.57 -30.42 1.15
C ALA A 114 6.99 -30.41 -0.32
N GLY A 115 6.02 -30.55 -1.24
CA GLY A 115 6.21 -30.56 -2.69
C GLY A 115 6.35 -29.18 -3.33
N GLY A 116 6.09 -28.08 -2.61
CA GLY A 116 6.00 -26.73 -3.17
C GLY A 116 7.31 -26.07 -3.64
N GLY A 117 8.43 -26.78 -3.66
CA GLY A 117 9.70 -26.28 -4.22
C GLY A 117 10.18 -24.96 -3.61
N ARG A 118 10.18 -23.86 -4.39
CA ARG A 118 10.54 -22.52 -3.91
C ARG A 118 9.42 -21.83 -3.12
N PHE A 119 8.19 -22.30 -3.24
CA PHE A 119 7.00 -21.69 -2.63
C PHE A 119 6.69 -22.21 -1.23
N ARG A 120 7.49 -23.14 -0.69
CA ARG A 120 7.24 -23.77 0.62
C ARG A 120 7.04 -22.75 1.73
N TYR A 121 7.86 -21.70 1.72
CA TYR A 121 7.75 -20.61 2.69
C TYR A 121 6.43 -19.86 2.56
N TYR A 122 6.07 -19.44 1.34
CA TYR A 122 4.79 -18.79 1.05
C TYR A 122 3.59 -19.65 1.49
N LEU A 123 3.56 -20.94 1.15
CA LEU A 123 2.47 -21.85 1.56
C LEU A 123 2.41 -22.04 3.09
N SER A 124 3.56 -22.04 3.76
CA SER A 124 3.61 -22.11 5.23
C SER A 124 3.02 -20.85 5.88
N LEU A 125 3.29 -19.67 5.30
CA LEU A 125 2.68 -18.42 5.74
C LEU A 125 1.18 -18.39 5.46
N LEU A 126 0.76 -18.87 4.29
CA LEU A 126 -0.64 -18.94 3.92
C LEU A 126 -1.43 -19.83 4.90
N LYS A 127 -0.89 -21.01 5.23
CA LYS A 127 -1.47 -21.92 6.24
C LYS A 127 -1.62 -21.25 7.61
N ARG A 128 -0.64 -20.43 8.03
CA ARG A 128 -0.71 -19.67 9.29
C ARG A 128 -1.82 -18.61 9.27
N ARG A 129 -2.01 -17.94 8.12
CA ARG A 129 -3.03 -16.91 7.93
C ARG A 129 -4.47 -17.42 7.99
N LYS A 130 -4.70 -18.75 7.96
CA LYS A 130 -6.04 -19.33 8.11
C LYS A 130 -6.80 -18.79 9.32
N ALA A 131 -6.11 -18.48 10.42
CA ALA A 131 -6.73 -17.93 11.63
C ALA A 131 -7.43 -16.57 11.41
N HIS A 132 -7.03 -15.82 10.38
CA HIS A 132 -7.52 -14.48 10.03
C HIS A 132 -8.19 -14.43 8.65
N GLN A 133 -8.43 -15.60 8.06
CA GLN A 133 -9.08 -15.77 6.77
C GLN A 133 -10.61 -15.74 6.94
N LEU A 134 -11.31 -15.06 6.03
CA LEU A 134 -12.76 -15.14 5.92
C LEU A 134 -13.18 -16.18 4.87
N SER A 135 -14.47 -16.48 4.81
CA SER A 135 -15.00 -17.34 3.74
C SER A 135 -14.87 -16.68 2.37
N LEU A 136 -14.79 -17.48 1.30
CA LEU A 136 -14.71 -16.97 -0.08
C LEU A 136 -15.79 -15.92 -0.43
N PRO A 137 -17.08 -16.09 -0.07
CA PRO A 137 -18.08 -15.04 -0.29
C PRO A 137 -17.77 -13.73 0.45
N GLN A 138 -17.26 -13.80 1.68
CA GLN A 138 -16.91 -12.62 2.46
C GLN A 138 -15.67 -11.92 1.90
N GLU A 139 -14.63 -12.67 1.56
CA GLU A 139 -13.42 -12.14 0.92
C GLU A 139 -13.74 -11.49 -0.43
N SER A 140 -14.62 -12.11 -1.22
CA SER A 140 -15.08 -11.57 -2.50
C SER A 140 -15.81 -10.23 -2.34
N VAL A 141 -16.65 -10.10 -1.30
CA VAL A 141 -17.30 -8.84 -0.97
C VAL A 141 -16.28 -7.78 -0.56
N LEU A 142 -15.32 -8.11 0.32
CA LEU A 142 -14.28 -7.18 0.73
C LEU A 142 -13.45 -6.70 -0.46
N LEU A 143 -13.01 -7.61 -1.33
CA LEU A 143 -12.25 -7.25 -2.54
C LEU A 143 -13.05 -6.34 -3.47
N LYS A 144 -14.32 -6.65 -3.74
CA LYS A 144 -15.18 -5.83 -4.62
C LYS A 144 -15.46 -4.44 -4.07
N THR A 145 -15.52 -4.32 -2.75
CA THR A 145 -15.84 -3.05 -2.07
C THR A 145 -14.59 -2.27 -1.67
N SER A 146 -13.38 -2.84 -1.81
CA SER A 146 -12.13 -2.19 -1.40
C SER A 146 -11.94 -0.81 -2.06
N PRO A 147 -12.22 -0.62 -3.38
CA PRO A 147 -12.00 0.68 -4.04
C PRO A 147 -12.93 1.79 -3.57
N VAL A 148 -14.02 1.45 -2.87
CA VAL A 148 -14.99 2.39 -2.30
C VAL A 148 -14.95 2.44 -0.77
N SER A 149 -13.98 1.75 -0.16
CA SER A 149 -13.73 1.70 1.29
C SER A 149 -12.65 2.71 1.70
N GLY A 150 -11.72 2.34 2.58
CA GLY A 150 -10.57 3.17 2.95
C GLY A 150 -9.74 3.65 1.76
N GLU A 151 -9.64 2.89 0.68
CA GLU A 151 -8.92 3.29 -0.55
C GLU A 151 -9.52 4.55 -1.18
N ALA A 152 -10.85 4.69 -1.20
CA ALA A 152 -11.49 5.90 -1.71
C ALA A 152 -11.15 7.13 -0.86
N PHE A 153 -11.00 6.95 0.46
CA PHE A 153 -10.59 8.02 1.37
C PHE A 153 -9.11 8.37 1.23
N SER A 154 -8.23 7.39 0.99
CA SER A 154 -6.83 7.65 0.63
C SER A 154 -6.73 8.46 -0.66
N ARG A 155 -7.49 8.08 -1.72
CA ARG A 155 -7.53 8.86 -2.96
C ARG A 155 -8.10 10.27 -2.73
N LEU A 156 -9.12 10.40 -1.88
CA LEU A 156 -9.67 11.71 -1.52
C LEU A 156 -8.64 12.57 -0.79
N PHE A 157 -7.79 11.99 0.07
CA PHE A 157 -6.65 12.69 0.68
C PHE A 157 -5.71 13.23 -0.39
N ASP A 158 -5.25 12.37 -1.29
CA ASP A 158 -4.30 12.76 -2.35
C ASP A 158 -4.87 13.86 -3.25
N GLU A 159 -6.12 13.71 -3.70
CA GLU A 159 -6.80 14.73 -4.53
C GLU A 159 -7.01 16.04 -3.77
N SER A 160 -7.32 15.98 -2.47
CA SER A 160 -7.52 17.17 -1.65
C SER A 160 -6.21 17.93 -1.44
N MET A 161 -5.14 17.22 -1.09
CA MET A 161 -3.80 17.78 -0.90
C MET A 161 -3.26 18.39 -2.20
N ALA A 162 -3.34 17.68 -3.32
CA ALA A 162 -2.86 18.14 -4.62
C ALA A 162 -3.56 19.41 -5.14
N ARG A 163 -4.79 19.68 -4.69
CA ARG A 163 -5.55 20.90 -5.04
C ARG A 163 -5.27 22.07 -4.11
N MET A 164 -4.61 21.86 -2.98
CA MET A 164 -4.29 22.94 -2.05
C MET A 164 -3.31 23.92 -2.69
N SER A 165 -3.49 25.20 -2.36
CA SER A 165 -2.61 26.26 -2.82
C SER A 165 -2.26 27.19 -1.67
N PHE A 166 -0.97 27.45 -1.54
CA PHE A 166 -0.37 28.13 -0.39
C PHE A 166 0.07 29.53 -0.78
N ASP A 167 -0.40 30.54 -0.04
CA ASP A 167 0.00 31.93 -0.25
C ASP A 167 1.40 32.16 0.29
N PHE A 168 2.35 32.53 -0.57
CA PHE A 168 3.70 32.86 -0.17
C PHE A 168 4.18 34.11 -0.90
N ARG A 169 4.34 35.21 -0.15
CA ARG A 169 4.88 36.50 -0.65
C ARG A 169 4.25 36.98 -1.96
N GLY A 170 2.92 36.86 -2.07
CA GLY A 170 2.14 37.28 -3.23
C GLY A 170 2.07 36.25 -4.37
N GLN A 171 2.64 35.06 -4.19
CA GLN A 171 2.55 33.93 -5.11
C GLN A 171 1.69 32.82 -4.52
N LYS A 172 1.10 32.02 -5.40
CA LYS A 172 0.38 30.79 -5.06
C LYS A 172 1.29 29.62 -5.40
N LEU A 173 1.65 28.85 -4.39
CA LEU A 173 2.52 27.68 -4.52
C LEU A 173 1.72 26.39 -4.30
N GLY A 174 2.17 25.30 -4.90
CA GLY A 174 1.74 23.94 -4.56
C GLY A 174 2.39 23.42 -3.28
N GLU A 175 1.99 22.23 -2.84
CA GLU A 175 2.49 21.61 -1.60
C GLU A 175 4.00 21.35 -1.63
N GLU A 176 4.51 20.75 -2.70
CA GLU A 176 5.95 20.45 -2.82
C GLU A 176 6.80 21.73 -2.84
N GLU A 177 6.30 22.77 -3.51
CA GLU A 177 6.97 24.07 -3.59
C GLU A 177 7.06 24.74 -2.21
N ILE A 178 5.96 24.80 -1.46
CA ILE A 178 5.97 25.42 -0.12
C ILE A 178 6.82 24.60 0.88
N LEU A 179 6.79 23.26 0.80
CA LEU A 179 7.62 22.39 1.64
C LEU A 179 9.12 22.56 1.34
N SER A 180 9.48 22.75 0.07
CA SER A 180 10.88 22.99 -0.32
C SER A 180 11.47 24.25 0.34
N LEU A 181 10.64 25.28 0.57
CA LEU A 181 11.06 26.52 1.21
C LEU A 181 11.41 26.34 2.70
N LEU A 182 10.96 25.25 3.34
CA LEU A 182 11.38 24.89 4.70
C LEU A 182 12.87 24.50 4.80
N HIS A 183 13.52 24.24 3.67
CA HIS A 183 14.97 23.97 3.58
C HIS A 183 15.79 25.21 3.19
N SER A 184 15.16 26.38 3.06
CA SER A 184 15.87 27.62 2.74
C SER A 184 16.92 27.97 3.81
N SER A 185 18.06 28.51 3.38
CA SER A 185 19.06 29.09 4.28
C SER A 185 18.55 30.36 4.99
N ASP A 186 17.59 31.07 4.39
CA ASP A 186 16.94 32.23 4.97
C ASP A 186 15.85 31.80 5.98
N ARG A 187 16.03 32.19 7.25
CA ARG A 187 15.12 31.86 8.34
C ARG A 187 13.73 32.46 8.17
N GLU A 188 13.63 33.69 7.67
CA GLU A 188 12.32 34.33 7.49
C GLU A 188 11.54 33.65 6.35
N VAL A 189 12.23 33.15 5.31
CA VAL A 189 11.59 32.31 4.29
C VAL A 189 11.00 31.04 4.89
N ARG A 190 11.76 30.31 5.74
CA ARG A 190 11.25 29.10 6.40
C ARG A 190 10.05 29.39 7.30
N LYS A 191 10.11 30.49 8.06
CA LYS A 191 9.04 30.92 8.97
C LYS A 191 7.76 31.29 8.21
N ASP A 192 7.87 32.12 7.18
CA ASP A 192 6.75 32.51 6.33
C ASP A 192 6.11 31.28 5.66
N ALA A 193 6.95 30.35 5.16
CA ALA A 193 6.50 29.12 4.52
C ALA A 193 5.76 28.19 5.50
N ALA A 194 6.31 27.97 6.69
CA ALA A 194 5.69 27.16 7.74
C ALA A 194 4.35 27.76 8.22
N ALA A 195 4.28 29.08 8.36
CA ALA A 195 3.04 29.77 8.73
C ALA A 195 1.96 29.62 7.65
N SER A 196 2.33 29.79 6.36
CA SER A 196 1.42 29.59 5.23
C SER A 196 0.91 28.15 5.14
N LEU A 197 1.82 27.17 5.21
CA LEU A 197 1.49 25.75 5.23
C LEU A 197 0.50 25.42 6.36
N SER A 198 0.82 25.85 7.58
CA SER A 198 -0.02 25.60 8.75
C SER A 198 -1.40 26.25 8.63
N ALA A 199 -1.48 27.48 8.12
CA ALA A 199 -2.76 28.19 7.97
C ALA A 199 -3.70 27.50 6.97
N VAL A 200 -3.18 26.98 5.86
CA VAL A 200 -3.98 26.26 4.87
C VAL A 200 -4.38 24.87 5.38
N LEU A 201 -3.47 24.15 6.05
CA LEU A 201 -3.80 22.86 6.66
C LEU A 201 -4.85 23.00 7.76
N GLU A 202 -4.79 24.06 8.58
CA GLU A 202 -5.79 24.35 9.61
C GLU A 202 -7.19 24.56 9.01
N GLN A 203 -7.28 25.29 7.89
CA GLN A 203 -8.54 25.49 7.15
C GLN A 203 -9.14 24.17 6.63
N ASN A 204 -8.29 23.18 6.34
CA ASN A 204 -8.69 21.87 5.83
C ASN A 204 -8.72 20.77 6.91
N SER A 205 -8.39 21.10 8.15
CA SER A 205 -8.19 20.14 9.25
C SER A 205 -9.41 19.25 9.48
N HIS A 206 -10.62 19.79 9.34
CA HIS A 206 -11.86 19.02 9.47
C HIS A 206 -11.99 17.95 8.38
N LEU A 207 -11.72 18.29 7.12
CA LEU A 207 -11.77 17.34 6.00
C LEU A 207 -10.70 16.26 6.16
N LEU A 208 -9.46 16.66 6.41
CA LEU A 208 -8.33 15.74 6.60
C LEU A 208 -8.56 14.81 7.80
N GLY A 209 -9.08 15.36 8.90
CA GLY A 209 -9.46 14.58 10.09
C GLY A 209 -10.58 13.58 9.82
N TYR A 210 -11.59 13.96 9.04
CA TYR A 210 -12.65 13.03 8.61
C TYR A 210 -12.10 11.89 7.76
N ILE A 211 -11.24 12.20 6.77
CA ILE A 211 -10.58 11.20 5.93
C ILE A 211 -9.78 10.22 6.78
N TYR A 212 -8.94 10.71 7.69
CA TYR A 212 -8.16 9.87 8.59
C TYR A 212 -9.05 8.96 9.45
N ASN A 213 -10.15 9.48 9.98
CA ASN A 213 -11.11 8.71 10.77
C ASN A 213 -11.78 7.59 9.96
N MET A 214 -12.09 7.82 8.68
CA MET A 214 -12.68 6.79 7.82
C MET A 214 -11.69 5.68 7.52
N ILE A 215 -10.45 6.00 7.16
CA ILE A 215 -9.38 5.01 6.93
C ILE A 215 -9.13 4.17 8.21
N LYS A 216 -9.04 4.83 9.37
CA LYS A 216 -8.87 4.15 10.66
C LYS A 216 -10.07 3.25 11.00
N THR A 217 -11.29 3.71 10.73
CA THR A 217 -12.51 2.94 11.02
C THR A 217 -12.62 1.72 10.12
N ASP A 218 -12.29 1.87 8.84
CA ASP A 218 -12.23 0.79 7.86
C ASP A 218 -11.19 -0.28 8.26
N LEU A 219 -9.98 0.14 8.69
CA LEU A 219 -8.99 -0.78 9.25
C LEU A 219 -9.52 -1.51 10.51
N LYS A 220 -10.17 -0.79 11.42
CA LYS A 220 -10.77 -1.38 12.62
C LYS A 220 -11.80 -2.45 12.26
N ILE A 221 -12.71 -2.17 11.33
CA ILE A 221 -13.73 -3.13 10.86
C ILE A 221 -13.06 -4.37 10.27
N ARG A 222 -12.04 -4.21 9.42
CA ARG A 222 -11.28 -5.35 8.88
C ARG A 222 -10.63 -6.19 9.97
N CYS A 223 -10.04 -5.56 10.99
CA CYS A 223 -9.45 -6.26 12.12
C CYS A 223 -10.49 -7.08 12.90
N GLU A 224 -11.65 -6.48 13.18
CA GLU A 224 -12.76 -7.15 13.86
C GLU A 224 -13.29 -8.35 13.07
N LEU A 225 -13.52 -8.18 11.76
CA LEU A 225 -13.98 -9.26 10.88
C LEU A 225 -12.99 -10.43 10.87
N ARG A 226 -11.68 -10.14 10.80
CA ARG A 226 -10.61 -11.13 10.73
C ARG A 226 -10.10 -11.62 12.10
N GLY A 227 -10.70 -11.18 13.20
CA GLY A 227 -10.32 -11.61 14.55
C GLY A 227 -8.91 -11.18 14.98
N TYR A 228 -8.42 -10.02 14.53
CA TYR A 228 -7.17 -9.43 15.05
C TYR A 228 -7.44 -8.67 16.35
N ASP A 229 -6.66 -8.97 17.39
CA ASP A 229 -6.75 -8.26 18.68
C ASP A 229 -6.30 -6.80 18.59
N LYS A 230 -5.32 -6.52 17.74
CA LYS A 230 -4.73 -5.19 17.54
C LYS A 230 -4.49 -4.90 16.07
N ALA A 231 -4.69 -3.65 15.66
CA ALA A 231 -4.49 -3.22 14.28
C ALA A 231 -3.03 -3.40 13.80
N GLU A 232 -2.04 -3.19 14.67
CA GLU A 232 -0.62 -3.41 14.35
C GLU A 232 -0.27 -4.87 14.03
N ALA A 233 -1.05 -5.85 14.52
CA ALA A 233 -0.80 -7.26 14.31
C ALA A 233 -0.89 -7.64 12.83
N VAL A 234 -1.75 -6.95 12.06
CA VAL A 234 -1.87 -7.13 10.61
C VAL A 234 -0.52 -6.87 9.94
N MET A 235 0.08 -5.70 10.21
CA MET A 235 1.36 -5.33 9.62
C MET A 235 2.53 -6.18 10.12
N HIS A 236 2.50 -6.63 11.38
CA HIS A 236 3.50 -7.55 11.93
C HIS A 236 3.48 -8.89 11.20
N GLU A 237 2.29 -9.44 10.93
CA GLU A 237 2.15 -10.67 10.18
C GLU A 237 2.51 -10.49 8.71
N GLU A 238 2.07 -9.42 8.05
CA GLU A 238 2.41 -9.15 6.65
C GLU A 238 3.93 -9.01 6.43
N ASN A 239 4.61 -8.29 7.32
CA ASN A 239 6.06 -8.07 7.24
C ASN A 239 6.89 -9.19 7.88
N GLN A 240 6.27 -10.19 8.50
CA GLN A 240 6.95 -11.26 9.25
C GLN A 240 7.86 -10.71 10.37
N ILE A 241 7.39 -9.68 11.06
CA ILE A 241 8.10 -9.02 12.17
C ILE A 241 7.49 -9.44 13.50
N ASN A 242 8.34 -9.71 14.49
CA ASN A 242 7.88 -9.98 15.85
C ASN A 242 7.49 -8.67 16.56
N ILE A 243 6.33 -8.68 17.23
CA ILE A 243 5.85 -7.61 18.11
C ILE A 243 6.96 -7.14 19.08
N ALA A 244 7.66 -8.09 19.71
CA ALA A 244 8.71 -7.77 20.68
C ALA A 244 9.86 -6.95 20.08
N SER A 245 10.15 -7.11 18.78
CA SER A 245 11.18 -6.32 18.08
C SER A 245 10.72 -4.87 17.87
N VAL A 246 9.45 -4.67 17.53
CA VAL A 246 8.86 -3.33 17.35
C VAL A 246 8.74 -2.62 18.70
N ASP A 247 8.25 -3.32 19.73
CA ASP A 247 8.16 -2.79 21.09
C ASP A 247 9.54 -2.39 21.63
N ALA A 248 10.57 -3.20 21.38
CA ALA A 248 11.94 -2.89 21.77
C ALA A 248 12.47 -1.63 21.06
N LEU A 249 12.19 -1.47 19.76
CA LEU A 249 12.57 -0.27 19.01
C LEU A 249 11.89 0.99 19.56
N ILE A 250 10.59 0.91 19.86
CA ILE A 250 9.83 2.03 20.43
C ILE A 250 10.42 2.40 21.79
N ALA A 251 10.57 1.42 22.69
CA ALA A 251 11.08 1.65 24.04
C ALA A 251 12.49 2.24 24.05
N GLU A 252 13.38 1.75 23.19
CA GLU A 252 14.75 2.27 23.11
C GLU A 252 14.80 3.67 22.49
N THR A 253 13.93 3.95 21.52
CA THR A 253 13.77 5.27 20.92
C THR A 253 13.30 6.28 21.95
N GLU A 254 12.29 5.94 22.75
CA GLU A 254 11.74 6.78 23.83
C GLU A 254 12.77 7.08 24.92
N ARG A 255 13.54 6.07 25.36
CA ARG A 255 14.65 6.26 26.30
C ARG A 255 15.73 7.20 25.75
N SER A 256 15.86 7.26 24.44
CA SER A 256 16.86 8.05 23.73
C SER A 256 16.40 9.47 23.35
N PHE A 257 15.19 9.92 23.72
CA PHE A 257 14.69 11.26 23.38
C PHE A 257 15.59 12.42 23.86
N ALA A 258 16.37 12.21 24.93
CA ALA A 258 17.37 13.17 25.37
C ALA A 258 18.45 13.48 24.31
N LEU A 259 18.75 12.54 23.40
CA LEU A 259 19.68 12.74 22.29
C LEU A 259 19.14 13.77 21.29
N VAL A 260 17.85 13.73 21.00
CA VAL A 260 17.17 14.71 20.12
C VAL A 260 17.25 16.11 20.74
N GLY A 261 17.03 16.22 22.05
CA GLY A 261 17.20 17.47 22.79
C GLY A 261 18.64 18.02 22.71
N LYS A 262 19.64 17.16 22.91
CA LYS A 262 21.07 17.53 22.76
C LYS A 262 21.40 17.99 21.34
N PHE A 263 20.89 17.29 20.33
CA PHE A 263 21.07 17.65 18.92
C PHE A 263 20.51 19.05 18.64
N TYR A 264 19.27 19.33 19.01
CA TYR A 264 18.68 20.65 18.77
C TYR A 264 19.31 21.75 19.62
N ALA A 265 19.72 21.47 20.86
CA ALA A 265 20.49 22.43 21.66
C ALA A 265 21.81 22.79 20.95
N LYS A 266 22.51 21.80 20.37
CA LYS A 266 23.75 22.06 19.64
C LYS A 266 23.50 22.80 18.32
N LYS A 267 22.46 22.42 17.57
CA LYS A 267 22.05 23.11 16.34
C LYS A 267 21.73 24.59 16.62
N ARG A 268 21.03 24.88 17.71
CA ARG A 268 20.72 26.24 18.17
C ARG A 268 21.99 27.07 18.38
N GLU A 269 22.98 26.52 19.08
CA GLU A 269 24.28 27.18 19.29
C GLU A 269 25.01 27.46 17.96
N ILE A 270 25.05 26.48 17.06
CA ILE A 270 25.73 26.59 15.76
C ILE A 270 25.09 27.68 14.90
N LEU A 271 23.76 27.75 14.89
CA LEU A 271 23.00 28.75 14.14
C LEU A 271 22.99 30.13 14.83
N GLY A 272 23.45 30.23 16.08
CA GLY A 272 23.45 31.47 16.84
C GLY A 272 22.05 31.99 17.19
N TYR A 273 21.07 31.09 17.36
CA TYR A 273 19.68 31.47 17.67
C TYR A 273 19.40 31.42 19.17
N ASP A 274 18.55 32.32 19.67
CA ASP A 274 18.10 32.27 21.08
C ASP A 274 17.20 31.07 21.36
N ALA A 275 16.30 30.76 20.42
CA ALA A 275 15.38 29.63 20.43
C ALA A 275 15.24 29.02 19.03
N LEU A 276 14.94 27.73 18.97
CA LEU A 276 14.53 27.04 17.75
C LEU A 276 13.02 26.86 17.74
N TYR A 277 12.45 26.99 16.55
CA TYR A 277 11.06 26.68 16.28
C TYR A 277 10.97 25.50 15.31
N ASP A 278 9.76 25.05 15.04
CA ASP A 278 9.48 23.93 14.15
C ASP A 278 10.01 24.17 12.72
N TYR A 279 10.02 25.42 12.25
CA TYR A 279 10.59 25.84 10.97
C TYR A 279 12.12 25.95 10.94
N ASP A 280 12.82 25.69 12.04
CA ASP A 280 14.29 25.59 12.06
C ASP A 280 14.79 24.13 11.97
N ARG A 281 13.88 23.16 11.86
CA ARG A 281 14.22 21.73 11.77
C ARG A 281 15.16 21.40 10.61
N TYR A 282 14.97 22.03 9.45
CA TYR A 282 15.77 21.81 8.24
C TYR A 282 16.76 22.93 7.89
N ALA A 283 16.93 23.89 8.82
CA ALA A 283 17.92 24.95 8.73
C ALA A 283 19.37 24.43 8.63
#